data_AF-A0A1B6J8V5-F1
#
_entry.id   AF-A0A1B6J8V5-F1
#
_cell.length_a   1.000
_cell.length_b   1.000
_cell.length_c   1.000
_cell.angle_alpha   90.00
_cell.angle_beta   90.00
_cell.angle_gamma   90.00
#
_symmetry.space_group_name_H-M   'P 1'
#
loop_
_entity.id
_entity.type
_entity.pdbx_description
1 polymer ?
#
loop_
_entity_poly.entity_id
_entity_poly.type
_entity_poly.pdbx_seq_one_letter_code
_entity_poly.pdbx_strand_id
1 'polypeptide(L)'
;PRRLKKMETNSPMSNVCQSFYKTKSEETEVQIKKMEALLQRLEQQRASLNSQVKEIREEISIVQEASSSVGTVVSKMGGNKCLVKTQPDGKYIVNVEDHVNYAELKPGTRVAMRADTSDIHRILPTKV
;
A
#
# COMPACT_ATOMS: atom_id res chain seq x y z
N PRO A 1 16.87 -77.52 -4.45
CA PRO A 1 16.68 -76.34 -3.56
C PRO A 1 17.80 -75.29 -3.74
N ARG A 2 17.47 -74.25 -4.52
CA ARG A 2 17.97 -72.86 -4.51
C ARG A 2 19.47 -72.61 -4.41
N ARG A 3 20.08 -72.58 -5.61
CA ARG A 3 21.31 -71.84 -5.91
C ARG A 3 20.89 -70.45 -6.40
N LEU A 4 21.31 -69.40 -5.71
CA LEU A 4 21.45 -68.04 -6.25
C LEU A 4 22.70 -67.44 -5.59
N LYS A 5 23.87 -67.82 -6.11
CA LYS A 5 25.10 -67.06 -5.89
C LYS A 5 24.84 -65.69 -6.51
N LYS A 6 24.84 -64.63 -5.69
CA LYS A 6 24.94 -63.26 -6.18
C LYS A 6 26.21 -63.20 -7.03
N MET A 7 26.05 -63.06 -8.35
CA MET A 7 27.14 -62.70 -9.24
C MET A 7 27.52 -61.27 -8.87
N GLU A 8 28.63 -61.10 -8.17
CA GLU A 8 29.26 -59.80 -8.06
C GLU A 8 29.83 -59.44 -9.43
N THR A 9 29.07 -58.64 -10.19
CA THR A 9 29.55 -58.02 -11.42
C THR A 9 30.42 -56.82 -11.05
N ASN A 10 31.56 -57.06 -10.40
CA ASN A 10 32.62 -56.07 -10.23
C ASN A 10 33.38 -55.90 -11.56
N SER A 11 32.66 -55.44 -12.60
CA SER A 11 33.26 -54.95 -13.83
C SER A 11 33.63 -53.47 -13.63
N PRO A 12 34.89 -53.06 -13.84
CA PRO A 12 35.30 -51.67 -13.66
C PRO A 12 34.46 -50.69 -14.49
N MET A 13 33.93 -51.15 -15.64
CA MET A 13 33.03 -50.37 -16.50
C MET A 13 31.67 -50.06 -15.83
N SER A 14 31.13 -51.00 -15.04
CA SER A 14 29.86 -50.82 -14.32
C SER A 14 29.98 -49.73 -13.25
N ASN A 15 31.08 -49.72 -12.51
CA ASN A 15 31.35 -48.74 -11.47
C ASN A 15 31.57 -47.34 -12.05
N VAL A 16 32.22 -47.23 -13.21
CA VAL A 16 32.38 -45.96 -13.95
C VAL A 16 31.02 -45.42 -14.41
N CYS A 17 30.18 -46.25 -15.03
CA CYS A 17 28.81 -45.84 -15.42
C CYS A 17 27.98 -45.39 -14.21
N GLN A 18 28.00 -46.14 -13.10
CA GLN A 18 27.28 -45.74 -11.88
C GLN A 18 27.77 -44.41 -11.32
N SER A 19 29.08 -44.17 -11.31
CA SER A 19 29.65 -42.89 -10.86
C SER A 19 29.25 -41.71 -11.76
N PHE A 20 29.16 -41.93 -13.08
CA PHE A 20 28.71 -40.92 -14.03
C PHE A 20 27.25 -40.53 -13.80
N TYR A 21 26.35 -41.51 -13.68
CA TYR A 21 24.93 -41.25 -13.41
C TYR A 21 24.72 -40.60 -12.04
N LYS A 22 25.51 -40.99 -11.03
CA LYS A 22 25.45 -40.36 -9.71
C LYS A 22 25.87 -38.89 -9.77
N THR A 23 26.98 -38.59 -10.42
CA THR A 23 27.46 -37.21 -10.64
C THR A 23 26.41 -36.39 -11.39
N LYS A 24 25.79 -36.98 -12.43
CA LYS A 24 24.74 -36.31 -13.20
C LYS A 24 23.47 -36.05 -12.38
N SER A 25 23.11 -36.96 -11.49
CA SER A 25 22.00 -36.77 -10.56
C SER A 25 22.30 -35.62 -9.60
N GLU A 26 23.49 -35.60 -9.01
CA GLU A 26 23.94 -34.54 -8.09
C GLU A 26 23.97 -33.16 -8.79
N GLU A 27 24.48 -33.08 -10.02
CA GLU A 27 24.44 -31.85 -10.83
C GLU A 27 23.02 -31.33 -11.03
N THR A 28 22.09 -32.24 -11.36
CA THR A 28 20.69 -31.90 -11.61
C THR A 28 20.00 -31.44 -10.33
N GLU A 29 20.26 -32.10 -9.20
CA GLU A 29 19.76 -31.69 -7.89
C GLU A 29 20.28 -30.31 -7.47
N VAL A 30 21.55 -30.01 -7.76
CA VAL A 30 22.13 -28.67 -7.52
C VAL A 30 21.43 -27.62 -8.39
N GLN A 31 21.10 -27.94 -9.64
CA GLN A 31 20.34 -27.03 -10.51
C GLN A 31 18.93 -26.78 -9.98
N ILE A 32 18.24 -27.84 -9.52
CA ILE A 32 16.90 -27.72 -8.92
C ILE A 32 16.95 -26.78 -7.71
N LYS A 33 17.88 -27.00 -6.77
CA LYS A 33 18.04 -26.15 -5.57
C LYS A 33 18.31 -24.68 -5.92
N LYS A 34 19.12 -24.43 -6.96
CA LYS A 34 19.37 -23.06 -7.44
C LYS A 34 18.10 -22.41 -7.98
N MET A 35 17.29 -23.15 -8.74
CA MET A 35 16.03 -22.64 -9.28
C MET A 35 14.99 -22.39 -8.18
N GLU A 36 14.91 -23.27 -7.17
CA GLU A 36 14.04 -23.09 -6.00
C GLU A 36 14.40 -21.82 -5.21
N ALA A 37 15.69 -21.59 -4.95
CA ALA A 37 16.16 -20.38 -4.27
C ALA A 37 15.86 -19.11 -5.09
N LEU A 38 15.98 -19.18 -6.42
CA LEU A 38 15.63 -18.09 -7.32
C LEU A 38 14.12 -17.81 -7.29
N LEU A 39 13.29 -18.86 -7.34
CA LEU A 39 11.83 -18.73 -7.25
C LEU A 39 11.41 -18.06 -5.94
N GLN A 40 11.95 -18.52 -4.80
CA GLN A 40 11.66 -17.88 -3.50
C GLN A 40 12.04 -16.41 -3.49
N ARG A 41 13.19 -16.04 -4.07
CA ARG A 41 13.60 -14.64 -4.19
C ARG A 41 12.64 -13.83 -5.06
N LEU A 42 12.20 -14.38 -6.19
CA LEU A 42 11.24 -13.71 -7.07
C LEU A 42 9.86 -13.57 -6.41
N GLU A 43 9.43 -14.55 -5.64
CA GLU A 43 8.19 -14.49 -4.84
C GLU A 43 8.27 -13.40 -3.79
N GLN A 44 9.39 -13.27 -3.08
CA GLN A 44 9.61 -12.18 -2.12
C GLN A 44 9.59 -10.80 -2.82
N GLN A 45 10.20 -10.67 -3.99
CA GLN A 45 10.16 -9.45 -4.78
C GLN A 45 8.72 -9.12 -5.23
N ARG A 46 7.97 -10.12 -5.69
CA ARG A 46 6.54 -9.99 -6.02
C ARG A 46 5.72 -9.53 -4.83
N ALA A 47 5.93 -10.13 -3.66
CA ALA A 47 5.23 -9.77 -2.44
C ALA A 47 5.54 -8.33 -2.01
N SER A 48 6.80 -7.91 -2.07
CA SER A 48 7.22 -6.54 -1.78
C SER A 48 6.57 -5.53 -2.74
N LEU A 49 6.59 -5.81 -4.05
CA LEU A 49 5.92 -4.96 -5.05
C LEU A 49 4.41 -4.90 -4.83
N ASN A 50 3.78 -6.01 -4.46
CA ASN A 50 2.35 -6.04 -4.18
C ASN A 50 1.98 -5.22 -2.93
N SER A 51 2.85 -5.20 -1.91
CA SER A 51 2.70 -4.30 -0.75
C SER A 51 2.76 -2.84 -1.19
N GLN A 52 3.75 -2.47 -2.01
CA GLN A 52 3.87 -1.10 -2.52
C GLN A 52 2.65 -0.68 -3.35
N VAL A 53 2.15 -1.57 -4.22
CA VAL A 53 0.93 -1.29 -4.99
C VAL A 53 -0.28 -1.11 -4.07
N LYS A 54 -0.38 -1.87 -2.98
CA LYS A 54 -1.44 -1.73 -1.98
C LYS A 54 -1.32 -0.38 -1.26
N GLU A 55 -0.14 -0.01 -0.80
CA GLU A 55 0.14 1.28 -0.14
C GLU A 55 -0.24 2.45 -1.06
N ILE A 56 0.22 2.43 -2.32
CA ILE A 56 -0.12 3.48 -3.30
C ILE A 56 -1.65 3.53 -3.54
N ARG A 57 -2.34 2.40 -3.57
CA ARG A 57 -3.81 2.37 -3.72
C ARG A 57 -4.52 2.97 -2.52
N GLU A 58 -4.02 2.73 -1.31
CA GLU A 58 -4.54 3.34 -0.08
C GLU A 58 -4.31 4.86 -0.09
N GLU A 59 -3.11 5.31 -0.48
CA GLU A 59 -2.80 6.73 -0.65
C GLU A 59 -3.70 7.40 -1.69
N ILE A 60 -3.91 6.77 -2.86
CA ILE A 60 -4.83 7.27 -3.89
C ILE A 60 -6.25 7.36 -3.32
N SER A 61 -6.70 6.38 -2.53
CA SER A 61 -8.03 6.43 -1.92
C SER A 61 -8.18 7.63 -0.98
N ILE A 62 -7.14 7.94 -0.20
CA ILE A 62 -7.11 9.12 0.68
C ILE A 62 -7.12 10.41 -0.15
N VAL A 63 -6.34 10.48 -1.23
CA VAL A 63 -6.30 11.64 -2.13
C VAL A 63 -7.61 11.82 -2.90
N GLN A 64 -8.32 10.74 -3.19
CA GLN A 64 -9.61 10.74 -3.87
C GLN A 64 -10.77 11.13 -2.94
N GLU A 65 -10.55 11.27 -1.63
CA GLU A 65 -11.51 11.96 -0.76
C GLU A 65 -11.85 13.31 -1.40
N ALA A 66 -13.15 13.54 -1.59
CA ALA A 66 -13.65 14.58 -2.49
C ALA A 66 -13.07 15.96 -2.12
N SER A 67 -12.70 16.72 -3.15
CA SER A 67 -12.10 18.04 -3.04
C SER A 67 -12.84 18.92 -2.03
N SER A 68 -12.12 19.47 -1.05
CA SER A 68 -12.71 20.36 -0.05
C SER A 68 -13.44 21.53 -0.71
N SER A 69 -14.65 21.81 -0.24
CA SER A 69 -15.40 22.98 -0.67
C SER A 69 -14.80 24.25 -0.08
N VAL A 70 -14.89 25.36 -0.80
CA VAL A 70 -14.32 26.64 -0.39
C VAL A 70 -15.44 27.58 0.03
N GLY A 71 -15.34 28.11 1.25
CA GLY A 71 -16.29 29.06 1.81
C GLY A 71 -15.63 30.32 2.33
N THR A 72 -16.44 31.37 2.53
CA THR A 72 -16.03 32.60 3.23
C THR A 72 -16.83 32.73 4.52
N VAL A 73 -16.15 32.95 5.64
CA VAL A 73 -16.81 33.15 6.93
C VAL A 73 -17.55 34.48 6.92
N VAL A 74 -18.83 34.49 7.24
CA VAL A 74 -19.66 35.70 7.34
C VAL A 74 -19.73 36.18 8.79
N SER A 75 -19.95 35.25 9.73
CA SER A 75 -20.03 35.56 11.15
C SER A 75 -19.75 34.33 12.00
N LYS A 76 -19.18 34.53 13.19
CA LYS A 76 -18.95 33.46 14.17
C LYS A 76 -20.18 33.28 15.05
N MET A 77 -20.60 32.04 15.28
CA MET A 77 -21.72 31.70 16.18
C MET A 77 -21.16 31.06 17.46
N GLY A 78 -21.89 31.16 18.56
CA GLY A 78 -21.50 30.48 19.80
C GLY A 78 -21.49 28.95 19.64
N GLY A 79 -20.73 28.26 20.50
CA GLY A 79 -20.71 26.79 20.55
C GLY A 79 -19.98 26.12 19.39
N ASN A 80 -18.83 26.66 18.97
CA ASN A 80 -17.99 26.14 17.87
C ASN A 80 -18.71 26.02 16.52
N LYS A 81 -19.64 26.94 16.25
CA LYS A 81 -20.33 27.04 14.97
C LYS A 81 -19.99 28.34 14.26
N CYS A 82 -19.97 28.33 12.93
CA CYS A 82 -19.72 29.52 12.12
C CYS A 82 -20.72 29.59 10.97
N LEU A 83 -21.12 30.80 10.62
CA LEU A 83 -21.91 31.06 9.41
C LEU A 83 -20.95 31.24 8.24
N VAL A 84 -20.95 30.29 7.31
CA VAL A 84 -20.09 30.29 6.12
C VAL A 84 -20.95 30.48 4.88
N LYS A 85 -20.48 31.32 3.96
CA LYS A 85 -21.06 31.49 2.63
C LYS A 85 -20.27 30.64 1.64
N THR A 86 -20.95 29.74 0.95
CA THR A 86 -20.39 28.86 -0.08
C THR A 86 -21.06 29.16 -1.42
N GLN A 87 -20.28 29.14 -2.50
CA GLN A 87 -20.78 29.29 -3.88
C GLN A 87 -20.88 27.86 -4.46
N PRO A 88 -22.03 27.34 -4.91
CA PRO A 88 -23.25 28.01 -5.39
C PRO A 88 -24.41 28.17 -4.39
N ASP A 89 -24.40 27.47 -3.25
CA ASP A 89 -25.64 27.12 -2.52
C ASP A 89 -26.02 27.99 -1.31
N GLY A 90 -25.31 29.09 -1.02
CA GLY A 90 -25.77 30.11 -0.06
C GLY A 90 -25.05 30.10 1.30
N LYS A 91 -25.78 30.34 2.40
CA LYS A 91 -25.23 30.51 3.76
C LYS A 91 -25.58 29.31 4.64
N TYR A 92 -24.58 28.70 5.25
CA TYR A 92 -24.72 27.52 6.09
C TYR A 92 -24.11 27.74 7.48
N ILE A 93 -24.74 27.13 8.48
CA ILE A 93 -24.16 27.02 9.82
C ILE A 93 -23.34 25.73 9.82
N VAL A 94 -22.05 25.87 10.05
CA VAL A 94 -21.06 24.81 9.94
C VAL A 94 -20.35 24.66 11.28
N ASN A 95 -20.02 23.43 11.69
CA ASN A 95 -19.23 23.22 12.89
C ASN A 95 -17.72 23.38 12.59
N VAL A 96 -16.98 23.84 13.58
CA VAL A 96 -15.52 23.95 13.54
C VAL A 96 -14.94 22.66 14.10
N GLU A 97 -14.07 21.98 13.33
CA GLU A 97 -13.34 20.82 13.84
C GLU A 97 -12.33 21.26 14.92
N ASP A 98 -12.09 20.42 15.93
CA ASP A 98 -11.31 20.77 17.13
C ASP A 98 -9.85 21.15 16.85
N HIS A 99 -9.31 20.74 15.71
CA HIS A 99 -7.95 21.04 15.29
C HIS A 99 -7.80 22.47 14.70
N VAL A 100 -8.90 23.19 14.46
CA VAL A 100 -8.90 24.57 13.93
C VAL A 100 -9.16 25.56 15.06
N ASN A 101 -8.32 26.60 15.14
CA ASN A 101 -8.46 27.63 16.16
C ASN A 101 -9.66 28.57 15.88
N TYR A 102 -10.67 28.53 16.75
CA TYR A 102 -11.87 29.38 16.65
C TYR A 102 -11.55 30.89 16.70
N ALA A 103 -10.44 31.29 17.34
CA ALA A 103 -10.06 32.71 17.43
C ALA A 103 -9.61 33.31 16.09
N GLU A 104 -9.09 32.49 15.17
CA GLU A 104 -8.58 32.91 13.87
C GLU A 104 -9.69 33.05 12.81
N LEU A 105 -10.88 32.53 13.10
CA LEU A 105 -12.06 32.61 12.24
C LEU A 105 -12.72 34.00 12.31
N LYS A 106 -12.06 34.98 11.69
CA LYS A 106 -12.64 36.32 11.50
C LYS A 106 -13.61 36.33 10.31
N PRO A 107 -14.68 37.14 10.36
CA PRO A 107 -15.49 37.44 9.18
C PRO A 107 -14.62 37.90 8.01
N GLY A 108 -14.86 37.33 6.82
CA GLY A 108 -14.07 37.57 5.61
C GLY A 108 -12.93 36.58 5.37
N THR A 109 -12.63 35.70 6.33
CA THR A 109 -11.58 34.68 6.16
C THR A 109 -12.06 33.58 5.23
N ARG A 110 -11.15 33.12 4.34
CA ARG A 110 -11.40 32.00 3.43
C ARG A 110 -11.12 30.68 4.17
N VAL A 111 -12.05 29.75 4.09
CA VAL A 111 -11.96 28.45 4.78
C VAL A 111 -12.22 27.31 3.80
N ALA A 112 -11.58 26.18 4.06
CA ALA A 112 -11.83 24.91 3.40
C ALA A 112 -12.74 24.06 4.29
N MET A 113 -13.80 23.53 3.67
CA MET A 113 -14.81 22.69 4.28
C MET A 113 -14.71 21.28 3.70
N ARG A 114 -14.97 20.26 4.50
CA ARG A 114 -15.03 18.87 4.03
C ARG A 114 -16.24 18.68 3.09
N ALA A 115 -16.10 17.88 2.04
CA ALA A 115 -17.14 17.75 1.01
C ALA A 115 -18.39 16.96 1.48
N ASP A 116 -18.23 16.09 2.47
CA ASP A 116 -19.25 15.21 3.06
C ASP A 116 -19.97 15.85 4.25
N THR A 117 -19.24 16.33 5.27
CA THR A 117 -19.82 16.90 6.49
C THR A 117 -20.00 18.42 6.43
N SER A 118 -19.37 19.07 5.45
CA SER A 118 -19.25 20.53 5.38
C SER A 118 -18.48 21.15 6.55
N ASP A 119 -17.89 20.37 7.47
CA ASP A 119 -17.16 20.93 8.62
C ASP A 119 -15.88 21.66 8.20
N ILE A 120 -15.47 22.66 8.98
CA ILE A 120 -14.27 23.44 8.69
C ILE A 120 -13.03 22.60 9.01
N HIS A 121 -12.26 22.26 7.97
CA HIS A 121 -11.03 21.47 8.07
C HIS A 121 -9.77 22.34 7.99
N ARG A 122 -9.78 23.46 7.26
CA ARG A 122 -8.55 24.29 7.16
C ARG A 122 -8.83 25.76 6.88
N ILE A 123 -8.05 26.63 7.48
CA ILE A 123 -8.04 28.06 7.15
C ILE A 123 -7.13 28.28 5.93
N LEU A 124 -7.65 28.96 4.90
CA LEU A 124 -6.90 29.31 3.70
C LEU A 124 -6.43 30.76 3.82
N PRO A 125 -5.14 31.06 3.54
CA PRO A 125 -4.68 32.44 3.49
C PRO A 125 -5.41 33.18 2.37
N THR A 126 -5.85 34.40 2.67
CA THR A 126 -6.38 35.30 1.65
C THR A 126 -5.21 35.90 0.90
N LYS A 127 -5.25 35.85 -0.44
CA LYS A 127 -4.31 36.61 -1.26
C LYS A 127 -4.74 38.08 -1.17
N VAL A 128 -3.93 38.90 -0.52
CA VAL A 128 -3.96 40.37 -0.69
C VAL A 128 -3.20 40.74 -1.95
#